data_AF-W1TTR0-F1
#
_entry.id   AF-W1TTR0-F1
#
_cell.length_a   1.000
_cell.length_b   1.000
_cell.length_c   1.000
_cell.angle_alpha   90.00
_cell.angle_beta   90.00
_cell.angle_gamma   90.00
#
_symmetry.space_group_name_H-M   'P 1'
#
loop_
_entity.id
_entity.type
_entity.pdbx_description
1 polymer ?
#
loop_
_entity_poly.entity_id
_entity_poly.type
_entity_poly.pdbx_seq_one_letter_code
_entity_poly.pdbx_strand_id
1 'polypeptide(L)' 'MDNLGRIFKSFREARHISLTEATEEEFSKSMLSRFENGQSELSAQKLFTDLENIHTDVNEFTLAAHEH' A
#
# COMPACT_ATOMS: atom_id res chain seq x y z
N MET A 1 15.54 1.60 6.10
CA MET A 1 14.21 0.98 6.12
C MET A 1 13.25 1.98 5.56
N ASP A 2 13.05 1.91 4.25
CA ASP A 2 11.90 2.58 3.68
C ASP A 2 10.64 2.08 4.36
N ASN A 3 9.74 3.00 4.67
CA ASN A 3 8.47 2.65 5.27
C ASN A 3 7.68 1.86 4.22
N LEU A 4 7.17 0.66 4.58
CA LEU A 4 6.34 -0.17 3.71
C LEU A 4 5.25 0.65 2.97
N GLY A 5 4.73 1.70 3.62
CA GLY A 5 3.79 2.62 2.99
C GLY A 5 4.34 3.36 1.76
N ARG A 6 5.61 3.81 1.77
CA ARG A 6 6.22 4.48 0.60
C ARG A 6 6.42 3.53 -0.58
N ILE A 7 6.79 2.28 -0.29
CA ILE A 7 6.92 1.24 -1.30
C ILE A 7 5.54 0.96 -1.89
N PHE A 8 4.53 0.77 -1.03
CA PHE A 8 3.16 0.54 -1.47
C PHE A 8 2.64 1.67 -2.36
N LYS A 9 2.89 2.93 -1.94
CA LYS A 9 2.55 4.13 -2.73
C LYS A 9 3.12 4.07 -4.14
N SER A 10 4.37 3.65 -4.28
CA SER A 10 5.06 3.57 -5.58
C SER A 10 4.38 2.56 -6.49
N PHE A 11 4.00 1.39 -5.96
CA PHE A 11 3.26 0.36 -6.70
C PHE A 11 1.87 0.84 -7.12
N ARG A 12 1.13 1.46 -6.19
CA ARG A 12 -0.22 1.99 -6.44
C ARG A 12 -0.20 3.09 -7.52
N GLU A 13 0.73 4.03 -7.43
CA GLU A 13 0.86 5.13 -8.39
C GLU A 13 1.33 4.66 -9.77
N ALA A 14 2.25 3.68 -9.83
CA ALA A 14 2.70 3.07 -11.07
C ALA A 14 1.57 2.34 -11.82
N ARG A 15 0.56 1.84 -11.10
CA ARG A 15 -0.63 1.19 -11.64
C ARG A 15 -1.79 2.17 -11.89
N HIS A 16 -1.59 3.46 -11.64
CA HIS A 16 -2.60 4.51 -11.78
C HIS A 16 -3.86 4.31 -10.93
N ILE A 17 -3.72 3.65 -9.77
CA ILE A 17 -4.84 3.37 -8.87
C ILE A 17 -4.94 4.50 -7.83
N SER A 18 -6.13 5.05 -7.64
CA SER A 18 -6.36 6.08 -6.63
C SER A 18 -6.39 5.48 -5.22
N LEU A 19 -6.25 6.33 -4.20
CA LEU A 19 -6.42 5.90 -2.81
C LEU A 19 -7.81 5.28 -2.56
N THR A 20 -8.86 5.81 -3.21
CA THR A 20 -10.23 5.31 -3.03
C THR A 20 -10.38 3.92 -3.62
N GLU A 21 -9.87 3.71 -4.83
CA GLU A 21 -9.88 2.39 -5.48
C GLU A 21 -9.05 1.37 -4.67
N ALA A 22 -7.86 1.74 -4.19
CA ALA A 22 -7.04 0.83 -3.38
C ALA A 22 -7.74 0.38 -2.09
N THR A 23 -8.47 1.28 -1.42
CA THR A 23 -9.15 0.93 -0.15
C THR A 23 -10.48 0.20 -0.31
N GLU A 24 -11.11 0.23 -1.50
CA GLU A 24 -12.47 -0.28 -1.77
C GLU A 24 -13.51 -0.01 -0.65
N GLU A 25 -13.44 1.17 -0.02
CA GLU A 25 -14.28 1.56 1.13
C GLU A 25 -14.12 0.71 2.42
N GLU A 26 -13.23 -0.29 2.46
CA GLU A 26 -12.96 -1.09 3.67
C GLU A 26 -12.43 -0.22 4.82
N PHE A 27 -11.70 0.84 4.49
CA PHE A 27 -11.23 1.84 5.43
C PHE A 27 -10.98 3.19 4.76
N SER A 28 -10.70 4.22 5.55
CA SER A 28 -10.62 5.57 5.01
C SER A 28 -9.39 5.78 4.12
N LYS A 29 -9.58 6.42 2.96
CA LYS A 29 -8.47 6.91 2.12
C LYS A 29 -7.43 7.75 2.89
N SER A 30 -7.85 8.42 3.96
CA SER A 30 -6.97 9.21 4.84
C SER A 30 -6.07 8.34 5.72
N MET A 31 -6.48 7.11 6.03
CA MET A 31 -5.64 6.12 6.70
C MET A 31 -4.59 5.58 5.72
N LEU A 32 -4.99 5.19 4.50
CA LEU A 32 -4.04 4.77 3.46
C LEU A 32 -3.02 5.88 3.16
N SER A 33 -3.49 7.11 2.94
CA SER A 33 -2.61 8.26 2.70
C SER A 33 -1.62 8.49 3.84
N ARG A 34 -2.03 8.37 5.11
CA ARG A 34 -1.12 8.56 6.24
C ARG A 34 -0.09 7.43 6.30
N PHE A 35 -0.50 6.19 6.03
CA PHE A 35 0.43 5.06 5.93
C PHE A 35 1.47 5.28 4.83
N GLU A 36 1.03 5.63 3.62
CA GLU A 36 1.89 5.87 2.47
C GLU A 36 2.92 6.99 2.67
N ASN A 37 2.60 7.97 3.52
CA ASN A 37 3.49 9.08 3.86
C ASN A 37 4.24 8.87 5.19
N GLY A 38 4.14 7.67 5.79
CA GLY A 38 4.84 7.29 7.01
C GLY A 38 4.34 7.97 8.28
N GLN A 39 3.10 8.44 8.28
CA GLN A 39 2.43 9.14 9.38
C GLN A 39 1.60 8.21 10.27
N SER A 40 1.31 6.99 9.81
CA SER A 40 0.64 5.96 10.61
C SER A 40 1.07 4.56 10.17
N GLU A 41 0.87 3.57 11.02
CA GLU A 41 0.94 2.17 10.64
C GLU A 41 -0.36 1.71 9.96
N LEU A 42 -0.28 0.61 9.22
CA LEU A 42 -1.42 -0.11 8.66
C LEU A 42 -1.35 -1.57 9.14
N SER A 43 -2.48 -2.17 9.47
CA SER A 43 -2.49 -3.58 9.85
C SER A 43 -2.12 -4.45 8.64
N ALA A 44 -1.49 -5.60 8.89
CA ALA A 44 -1.13 -6.55 7.83
C ALA A 44 -2.36 -6.98 7.01
N GLN A 45 -3.52 -7.19 7.65
CA GLN A 45 -4.77 -7.52 6.96
C GLN A 45 -5.15 -6.46 5.91
N LYS A 46 -5.13 -5.18 6.28
CA LYS A 46 -5.46 -4.08 5.35
C LYS A 46 -4.43 -3.94 4.25
N LEU A 47 -3.15 -4.15 4.57
CA LEU A 47 -2.09 -4.15 3.56
C LEU A 47 -2.30 -5.26 2.52
N PHE A 48 -2.70 -6.47 2.94
CA PHE A 48 -2.98 -7.54 2.00
C PHE A 48 -4.21 -7.25 1.14
N THR A 49 -5.29 -6.72 1.73
CA THR A 49 -6.45 -6.24 0.97
C THR A 49 -6.02 -5.21 -0.08
N ASP A 50 -5.27 -4.19 0.34
CA ASP A 50 -4.80 -3.14 -0.55
C ASP A 50 -3.93 -3.69 -1.70
N LEU A 51 -3.05 -4.67 -1.42
CA LEU A 51 -2.21 -5.33 -2.43
C LEU A 51 -3.04 -6.09 -3.47
N GLU A 52 -4.09 -6.78 -3.04
CA GLU A 52 -5.05 -7.44 -3.94
C GLU A 52 -5.77 -6.42 -4.83
N ASN A 53 -6.26 -5.33 -4.23
CA ASN A 53 -6.97 -4.25 -4.92
C ASN A 53 -6.08 -3.51 -5.93
N ILE A 54 -4.78 -3.41 -5.65
CA ILE A 54 -3.80 -2.89 -6.60
C ILE A 54 -3.16 -3.95 -7.50
N HIS A 55 -3.70 -5.16 -7.56
CA HIS A 55 -3.21 -6.26 -8.40
C HIS A 55 -1.68 -6.47 -8.26
N THR A 56 -1.19 -6.50 -7.03
CA THR A 56 0.22 -6.69 -6.69
C THR A 56 0.39 -7.97 -5.89
N ASP A 57 1.29 -8.84 -6.35
CA ASP A 57 1.61 -10.07 -5.61
C ASP A 57 2.43 -9.73 -4.36
N VAL A 58 2.15 -10.44 -3.25
CA VAL A 58 2.86 -10.24 -1.98
C VAL A 58 4.37 -10.48 -2.13
N ASN A 59 4.79 -11.43 -2.96
CA ASN A 59 6.21 -11.72 -3.19
C ASN A 59 6.87 -10.56 -3.98
N GLU A 60 6.17 -10.00 -4.97
CA GLU A 60 6.64 -8.81 -5.71
C GLU A 60 6.87 -7.64 -4.76
N PHE A 61 5.90 -7.38 -3.87
CA PHE A 61 5.98 -6.30 -2.89
C PHE A 61 7.08 -6.52 -1.85
N THR A 62 7.19 -7.73 -1.30
CA THR A 62 8.20 -8.06 -0.28
C THR A 62 9.62 -8.07 -0.84
N LEU A 63 9.81 -8.49 -2.10
CA LEU A 63 11.10 -8.37 -2.78
C LEU A 63 11.54 -6.91 -2.87
N ALA A 64 10.66 -6.01 -3.33
CA ALA A 64 10.95 -4.58 -3.36
C ALA A 64 11.23 -4.00 -1.96
N ALA A 65 10.58 -4.51 -0.92
CA ALA A 65 10.84 -4.11 0.46
C ALA A 65 12.14 -4.64 1.05
N HIS A 66 12.74 -5.68 0.48
CA HIS A 66 14.02 -6.23 0.93
C HIS A 66 15.22 -5.59 0.20
N GLU A 67 15.02 -5.05 -1.00
CA GLU A 67 16.06 -4.39 -1.81
C GLU A 67 16.40 -2.96 -1.34
N HIS A 68 15.68 -2.42 -0.33
CA HIS A 68 15.80 -1.05 0.21
C HIS A 68 15.97 -1.00 1.74
#